data_AF-A0AAV8FNS3-F1
#
_entry.id   AF-A0AAV8FNS3-F1
#
_cell.length_a   1.000
_cell.length_b   1.000
_cell.length_c   1.000
_cell.angle_alpha   90.00
_cell.angle_beta   90.00
_cell.angle_gamma   90.00
#
_symmetry.space_group_name_H-M   'P 1'
#
loop_
_entity.id
_entity.type
_entity.pdbx_description
1 polymer ?
#
loop_
_entity_poly.entity_id
_entity_poly.type
_entity_poly.pdbx_seq_one_letter_code
_entity_poly.pdbx_strand_id
1 'polypeptide(L)'
;MEGSHPKDVFPRLQYLEFRLCTQLTSISWVVNLPCIRELSLDCCSSVKQLIQIDELKSSGVEVSQYSFPSLKIIWLRTMELERISDPIISFPALEFLNVIGSILKELPFKYSNLPRKLKWIQGDEEWWNNIEMEDADKSSLQPFFKKR
;
A
#
# COMPACT_ATOMS: atom_id res chain seq x y z
N MET A 1 -7.10 1.63 30.58
CA MET A 1 -7.24 0.29 29.97
C MET A 1 -6.44 0.34 28.68
N GLU A 2 -5.23 -0.21 28.66
CA GLU A 2 -4.47 -0.36 27.42
C GLU A 2 -5.24 -1.33 26.52
N GLY A 3 -5.72 -0.85 25.38
CA GLY A 3 -6.31 -1.71 24.36
C GLY A 3 -5.25 -2.68 23.85
N SER A 4 -5.63 -3.93 23.62
CA SER A 4 -4.73 -4.94 23.08
C SER A 4 -4.18 -4.50 21.72
N HIS A 5 -2.86 -4.60 21.49
CA HIS A 5 -2.30 -4.25 20.17
C HIS A 5 -2.76 -5.25 19.10
N PRO A 6 -3.02 -4.82 17.86
CA PRO A 6 -3.48 -5.71 16.78
C PRO A 6 -2.58 -6.93 16.57
N LYS A 7 -1.27 -6.79 16.78
CA LYS A 7 -0.29 -7.88 16.68
C LYS A 7 -0.50 -8.98 17.72
N ASP A 8 -0.99 -8.63 18.90
CA ASP A 8 -1.21 -9.56 20.01
C ASP A 8 -2.53 -10.30 19.84
N VAL A 9 -3.53 -9.65 19.23
CA VAL A 9 -4.84 -10.23 18.94
C VAL A 9 -4.80 -11.08 17.68
N PHE A 10 -4.07 -10.64 16.65
CA PHE A 10 -4.06 -11.24 15.32
C PHE A 10 -2.64 -11.56 14.82
N PRO A 11 -1.83 -12.34 15.57
CA PRO A 11 -0.41 -12.55 15.25
C PRO A 11 -0.19 -13.32 13.94
N ARG A 12 -1.21 -14.01 13.42
CA ARG A 12 -1.14 -14.86 12.23
C ARG A 12 -2.04 -14.38 11.09
N LEU A 13 -2.63 -13.19 11.19
CA LEU A 13 -3.51 -12.69 10.13
C LEU A 13 -2.69 -12.40 8.86
N GLN A 14 -3.11 -12.99 7.75
CA GLN A 14 -2.39 -12.92 6.47
C GLN A 14 -3.15 -12.16 5.38
N TYR A 15 -4.47 -12.04 5.53
CA TYR A 15 -5.35 -11.46 4.53
C TYR A 15 -6.28 -10.46 5.21
N LEU A 16 -6.36 -9.26 4.64
CA LEU A 16 -7.33 -8.24 5.03
C LEU A 16 -8.03 -7.70 3.79
N GLU A 17 -9.35 -7.56 3.92
CA GLU A 17 -10.18 -7.01 2.87
C GLU A 17 -11.18 -5.99 3.43
N PHE A 18 -11.24 -4.85 2.76
CA PHE A 18 -12.19 -3.78 3.02
C PHE A 18 -13.01 -3.55 1.76
N ARG A 19 -14.33 -3.76 1.84
CA ARG A 19 -15.25 -3.50 0.73
C ARG A 19 -16.33 -2.52 1.17
N LEU A 20 -16.59 -1.51 0.34
CA LEU A 20 -17.66 -0.54 0.55
C LEU A 20 -17.55 0.20 1.90
N CYS A 21 -16.33 0.33 2.45
CA CYS A 21 -16.10 1.03 3.71
C CYS A 21 -15.98 2.54 3.46
N THR A 22 -17.11 3.21 3.23
CA THR A 22 -17.15 4.65 2.87
C THR A 22 -16.78 5.59 4.01
N GLN A 23 -16.67 5.11 5.25
CA GLN A 23 -16.21 5.90 6.40
C GLN A 23 -14.77 5.56 6.81
N LEU A 24 -14.11 4.64 6.10
CA LEU A 24 -12.72 4.31 6.36
C LEU A 24 -11.84 5.49 5.94
N THR A 25 -11.00 5.97 6.85
CA THR A 25 -10.09 7.10 6.62
C THR A 25 -8.65 6.64 6.36
N SER A 26 -8.25 5.55 7.00
CA SER A 26 -6.89 4.99 6.95
C SER A 26 -6.91 3.55 7.46
N ILE A 27 -5.81 2.83 7.23
CA ILE A 27 -5.57 1.47 7.75
C ILE A 27 -4.15 1.37 8.32
N SER A 28 -3.62 2.46 8.86
CA SER A 28 -2.23 2.55 9.34
C SER A 28 -1.89 1.46 10.37
N TRP A 29 -2.86 1.09 11.21
CA TRP A 29 -2.71 0.03 12.21
C TRP A 29 -2.28 -1.32 11.61
N VAL A 30 -2.55 -1.58 10.32
CA VAL A 30 -2.19 -2.81 9.61
C VAL A 30 -0.67 -3.00 9.52
N VAL A 31 0.13 -1.92 9.61
CA VAL A 31 1.60 -2.02 9.67
C VAL A 31 2.09 -2.85 10.86
N ASN A 32 1.29 -2.93 11.93
CA ASN A 32 1.62 -3.69 13.13
C ASN A 32 1.36 -5.20 12.97
N LEU A 33 0.76 -5.66 11.88
CA LEU A 33 0.47 -7.08 11.66
C LEU A 33 1.68 -7.79 11.02
N PRO A 34 2.41 -8.64 11.76
CA PRO A 34 3.70 -9.18 11.29
C PRO A 34 3.57 -10.16 10.12
N CYS A 35 2.40 -10.80 9.99
CA CYS A 35 2.15 -11.87 9.03
C CYS A 35 1.26 -11.44 7.85
N ILE A 36 0.90 -10.16 7.72
CA ILE A 36 0.03 -9.72 6.62
C ILE A 36 0.72 -9.95 5.28
N ARG A 37 0.03 -10.63 4.36
CA ARG A 37 0.53 -11.01 3.03
C ARG A 37 -0.25 -10.38 1.91
N GLU A 38 -1.54 -10.14 2.14
CA GLU A 38 -2.42 -9.59 1.14
C GLU A 38 -3.38 -8.59 1.75
N LEU A 39 -3.53 -7.48 1.03
CA LEU A 39 -4.39 -6.37 1.40
C LEU A 39 -5.26 -6.02 0.19
N SER A 40 -6.58 -6.03 0.38
CA SER A 40 -7.57 -5.69 -0.65
C SER A 40 -8.43 -4.54 -0.17
N LEU A 41 -8.51 -3.46 -0.94
CA LEU A 41 -9.47 -2.40 -0.75
C LEU A 41 -10.28 -2.19 -2.02
N ASP A 42 -11.59 -2.15 -1.85
CA ASP A 42 -12.54 -1.99 -2.93
C ASP A 42 -13.64 -1.00 -2.52
N CYS A 43 -13.87 0.04 -3.33
CA CYS A 43 -14.92 1.02 -3.12
C CYS A 43 -14.90 1.73 -1.75
N CYS A 44 -13.71 2.04 -1.22
CA CYS A 44 -13.54 2.79 0.04
C CYS A 44 -13.26 4.28 -0.25
N SER A 45 -14.28 5.04 -0.66
CA SER A 45 -14.15 6.38 -1.25
C SER A 45 -13.50 7.44 -0.36
N SER A 46 -13.57 7.32 0.96
CA SER A 46 -13.00 8.32 1.89
C SER A 46 -11.51 8.15 2.16
N VAL A 47 -10.88 7.06 1.72
CA VAL A 47 -9.46 6.84 1.93
C VAL A 47 -8.64 7.56 0.85
N LYS A 48 -7.99 8.66 1.22
CA LYS A 48 -7.06 9.41 0.35
C LYS A 48 -5.62 8.90 0.46
N GLN A 49 -5.23 8.44 1.64
CA GLN A 49 -3.96 7.80 1.92
C GLN A 49 -4.16 6.57 2.81
N LEU A 50 -3.71 5.38 2.36
CA LEU A 50 -3.95 4.13 3.11
C LEU A 50 -3.21 4.13 4.45
N ILE A 51 -1.92 4.46 4.41
CA ILE A 51 -1.03 4.43 5.58
C ILE A 51 -0.56 5.84 5.88
N GLN A 52 -1.02 6.39 7.01
CA GLN A 52 -0.72 7.73 7.45
C GLN A 52 0.31 7.67 8.58
N ILE A 53 1.51 8.19 8.33
CA ILE A 53 2.60 8.08 9.31
C ILE A 53 2.32 8.84 10.61
N ASP A 54 1.52 9.89 10.56
CA ASP A 54 1.20 10.67 11.75
C ASP A 54 0.36 9.87 12.75
N GLU A 55 -0.54 9.00 12.27
CA GLU A 55 -1.25 8.04 13.12
C GLU A 55 -0.31 7.01 13.75
N LEU A 56 0.76 6.64 13.04
CA LEU A 56 1.76 5.70 13.54
C LEU A 56 2.65 6.34 14.61
N LYS A 57 3.11 7.58 14.42
CA LYS A 57 3.91 8.32 15.40
C LYS A 57 3.17 8.49 16.73
N SER A 58 1.86 8.73 16.67
CA SER A 58 1.01 8.83 17.87
C SER A 58 0.89 7.51 18.65
N SER A 59 1.26 6.38 18.04
CA SER A 59 1.24 5.06 18.69
C SER A 59 2.52 4.70 19.45
N GLY A 60 3.53 5.59 19.47
CA GLY A 60 4.79 5.38 20.19
C GLY A 60 5.76 4.39 19.52
N VAL A 61 5.48 4.00 18.27
CA VAL A 61 6.37 3.13 17.47
C VAL A 61 7.50 3.96 16.85
N GLU A 62 8.73 3.45 16.91
CA GLU A 62 9.86 4.11 16.27
C GLU A 62 9.71 4.12 14.74
N VAL A 63 10.01 5.27 14.13
CA VAL A 63 9.88 5.50 12.70
C VAL A 63 10.73 4.53 11.85
N SER A 64 11.82 4.03 12.42
CA SER A 64 12.73 3.04 11.82
C SER A 64 12.09 1.66 11.59
N GLN A 65 10.88 1.41 12.11
CA GLN A 65 10.21 0.10 12.06
C GLN A 65 9.03 0.03 11.07
N TYR A 66 8.65 1.13 10.41
CA TYR A 66 7.50 1.14 9.51
C TYR A 66 7.81 0.45 8.19
N SER A 67 7.58 -0.85 8.15
CA SER A 67 7.73 -1.69 6.97
C SER A 67 6.66 -2.75 6.92
N PHE A 68 6.34 -3.21 5.72
CA PHE A 68 5.52 -4.39 5.48
C PHE A 68 6.41 -5.58 5.08
N PRO A 69 7.01 -6.31 6.04
CA PRO A 69 8.02 -7.32 5.73
C PRO A 69 7.45 -8.55 5.00
N SER A 70 6.14 -8.79 5.15
CA SER A 70 5.47 -9.99 4.64
C SER A 70 4.45 -9.70 3.53
N LEU A 71 4.12 -8.42 3.27
CA LEU A 71 3.07 -8.04 2.32
C LEU A 71 3.54 -8.29 0.89
N LYS A 72 2.83 -9.17 0.19
CA LYS A 72 3.12 -9.64 -1.16
C LYS A 72 2.19 -9.03 -2.19
N ILE A 73 0.96 -8.77 -1.80
CA ILE A 73 -0.10 -8.38 -2.73
C ILE A 73 -0.90 -7.20 -2.17
N ILE A 74 -1.10 -6.19 -3.02
CA ILE A 74 -2.00 -5.07 -2.75
C ILE A 74 -3.00 -4.96 -3.91
N TRP A 75 -4.30 -4.97 -3.58
CA TRP A 75 -5.39 -4.71 -4.52
C TRP A 75 -6.10 -3.41 -4.17
N LEU A 76 -6.15 -2.48 -5.13
CA LEU A 76 -6.82 -1.18 -4.99
C LEU A 76 -7.79 -1.04 -6.15
N ARG A 77 -9.09 -1.03 -5.83
CA ARG A 77 -10.16 -1.06 -6.82
C ARG A 77 -11.21 0.01 -6.57
N THR A 78 -11.45 0.86 -7.57
CA THR A 78 -12.56 1.82 -7.58
C THR A 78 -12.51 2.75 -6.35
N MET A 79 -11.42 3.50 -6.21
CA MET A 79 -11.18 4.37 -5.04
C MET A 79 -10.61 5.72 -5.47
N GLU A 80 -10.83 6.75 -4.66
CA GLU A 80 -10.20 8.06 -4.87
C GLU A 80 -8.85 8.16 -4.15
N LEU A 81 -8.08 7.06 -4.12
CA LEU A 81 -6.82 6.99 -3.40
C LEU A 81 -5.74 7.78 -4.13
N GLU A 82 -5.10 8.72 -3.45
CA GLU A 82 -4.04 9.56 -4.01
C GLU A 82 -2.64 9.02 -3.71
N ARG A 83 -2.45 8.39 -2.54
CA ARG A 83 -1.17 7.83 -2.09
C ARG A 83 -1.37 6.53 -1.32
N ILE A 84 -0.50 5.55 -1.48
CA ILE A 84 -0.52 4.32 -0.65
C ILE A 84 0.08 4.60 0.73
N SER A 85 1.28 5.15 0.77
CA SER A 85 2.02 5.42 2.00
C SER A 85 3.06 6.51 1.79
N ASP A 86 3.62 7.03 2.87
CA ASP A 86 4.82 7.86 2.79
C ASP A 86 6.04 7.05 2.30
N PRO A 87 7.00 7.67 1.57
CA PRO A 87 8.15 6.97 0.99
C PRO A 87 9.08 6.28 1.99
N ILE A 88 8.98 6.64 3.27
CA ILE A 88 9.73 6.01 4.36
C ILE A 88 9.22 4.60 4.69
N ILE A 89 8.00 4.25 4.27
CA ILE A 89 7.41 2.93 4.47
C ILE A 89 7.86 2.00 3.35
N SER A 90 8.53 0.91 3.72
CA SER A 90 9.09 -0.04 2.76
C SER A 90 8.23 -1.29 2.58
N PHE A 91 8.24 -1.84 1.36
CA PHE A 91 7.47 -3.03 0.96
C PHE A 91 8.40 -4.13 0.42
N PRO A 92 9.37 -4.64 1.21
CA PRO A 92 10.45 -5.49 0.70
C PRO A 92 10.00 -6.82 0.10
N ALA A 93 8.82 -7.31 0.49
CA ALA A 93 8.26 -8.57 0.00
C ALA A 93 7.19 -8.42 -1.09
N LEU A 94 6.89 -7.19 -1.53
CA LEU A 94 5.83 -6.95 -2.49
C LEU A 94 6.14 -7.61 -3.83
N GLU A 95 5.22 -8.45 -4.29
CA GLU A 95 5.31 -9.18 -5.54
C GLU A 95 4.34 -8.59 -6.59
N PHE A 96 3.20 -8.10 -6.14
CA PHE A 96 2.13 -7.62 -7.01
C PHE A 96 1.40 -6.41 -6.44
N LEU A 97 1.20 -5.42 -7.30
CA LEU A 97 0.39 -4.24 -7.04
C LEU A 97 -0.67 -4.10 -8.13
N ASN A 98 -1.93 -4.12 -7.75
CA ASN A 98 -3.07 -3.92 -8.63
C ASN A 98 -3.75 -2.58 -8.31
N VAL A 99 -3.84 -1.71 -9.31
CA VAL A 99 -4.41 -0.37 -9.22
C VAL A 99 -5.42 -0.20 -10.35
N ILE A 100 -6.70 -0.38 -10.04
CA ILE A 100 -7.78 -0.37 -11.02
C ILE A 100 -8.81 0.68 -10.60
N GLY A 101 -9.15 1.62 -11.49
CA GLY A 101 -10.11 2.67 -11.17
C GLY A 101 -9.71 3.50 -9.95
N SER A 102 -8.41 3.77 -9.81
CA SER A 102 -7.85 4.60 -8.75
C SER A 102 -7.10 5.79 -9.33
N ILE A 103 -7.14 6.93 -8.63
CA ILE A 103 -6.43 8.16 -9.01
C ILE A 103 -5.05 8.25 -8.33
N LEU A 104 -4.38 7.11 -8.16
CA LEU A 104 -3.14 7.02 -7.40
C LEU A 104 -2.06 7.85 -8.10
N LYS A 105 -1.60 8.92 -7.46
CA LYS A 105 -0.68 9.89 -8.06
C LYS A 105 0.74 9.36 -8.15
N GLU A 106 1.17 8.57 -7.17
CA GLU A 106 2.52 8.02 -7.11
C GLU A 106 2.54 6.59 -6.55
N LEU A 107 3.58 5.83 -6.90
CA LEU A 107 3.82 4.53 -6.30
C LEU A 107 4.48 4.67 -4.92
N PRO A 108 4.31 3.67 -4.03
CA PRO A 108 4.96 3.67 -2.72
C PRO A 108 6.47 3.38 -2.78
N PHE A 109 7.03 3.28 -3.98
CA PHE A 109 8.45 3.04 -4.25
C PHE A 109 8.84 3.66 -5.59
N LYS A 110 10.11 4.00 -5.68
CA LYS A 110 10.87 4.46 -6.84
C LYS A 110 11.87 3.38 -7.25
N TYR A 111 12.67 3.65 -8.28
CA TYR A 111 13.73 2.71 -8.68
C TYR A 111 14.76 2.47 -7.57
N SER A 112 15.12 3.52 -6.83
CA SER A 112 16.14 3.45 -5.76
C SER A 112 15.74 2.55 -4.58
N ASN A 113 14.44 2.37 -4.33
CA ASN A 113 13.89 1.53 -3.26
C ASN A 113 12.90 0.48 -3.79
N LEU A 114 13.10 0.03 -5.03
CA LEU A 114 12.25 -0.97 -5.68
C LEU A 114 12.15 -2.27 -4.85
N PRO A 115 10.94 -2.82 -4.63
CA PRO A 115 10.79 -4.12 -4.00
C PRO A 115 11.50 -5.21 -4.81
N ARG A 116 12.46 -5.91 -4.19
CA ARG A 116 13.29 -6.93 -4.88
C ARG A 116 12.48 -8.10 -5.45
N LYS A 117 11.27 -8.33 -4.92
CA LYS A 117 10.39 -9.42 -5.33
C LYS A 117 9.30 -8.98 -6.29
N LEU A 118 9.28 -7.70 -6.71
CA LEU A 118 8.25 -7.18 -7.59
C LEU A 118 8.23 -7.97 -8.90
N LYS A 119 7.07 -8.50 -9.26
CA LYS A 119 6.88 -9.28 -10.49
C LYS A 119 6.11 -8.50 -11.52
N TRP A 120 5.04 -7.81 -11.10
CA TRP A 120 4.30 -6.92 -11.99
C TRP A 120 3.45 -5.90 -11.22
N ILE A 121 3.14 -4.81 -11.90
CA ILE A 121 2.16 -3.79 -11.51
C ILE A 121 1.05 -3.88 -12.56
N GLN A 122 -0.21 -4.00 -12.14
CA GLN A 122 -1.34 -4.03 -13.07
C GLN A 122 -2.24 -2.83 -12.84
N GLY A 123 -2.65 -2.18 -13.92
CA GLY A 123 -3.62 -1.11 -13.83
C GLY A 123 -4.10 -0.59 -15.18
N ASP A 124 -4.92 0.44 -15.11
CA ASP A 124 -5.42 1.12 -16.30
C ASP A 124 -4.27 1.88 -17.00
N GLU A 125 -4.20 1.81 -18.32
CA GLU A 125 -3.13 2.45 -19.09
C GLU A 125 -3.13 3.97 -18.93
N GLU A 126 -4.31 4.58 -18.85
CA GLU A 126 -4.48 6.00 -18.58
C GLU A 126 -3.90 6.40 -17.21
N TRP A 127 -4.14 5.58 -16.18
CA TRP A 127 -3.55 5.80 -14.86
C TRP A 127 -2.02 5.73 -14.92
N TRP A 128 -1.46 4.69 -15.53
CA TRP A 128 -0.02 4.52 -15.65
C TRP A 128 0.65 5.67 -16.40
N ASN A 129 -0.02 6.19 -17.43
CA ASN A 129 0.49 7.31 -18.21
C ASN A 129 0.49 8.62 -17.43
N ASN A 130 -0.47 8.83 -16.52
CA ASN A 130 -0.63 10.06 -15.73
C ASN A 130 0.04 10.02 -14.35
N ILE A 131 0.69 8.91 -13.98
CA ILE A 131 1.37 8.81 -12.68
C ILE A 131 2.52 9.84 -12.57
N GLU A 132 2.59 10.54 -11.45
CA GLU A 132 3.58 11.56 -11.11
C GLU A 132 4.87 10.88 -10.62
N MET A 133 5.82 10.66 -11.53
CA MET A 133 7.16 10.16 -11.18
C MET A 133 8.20 10.61 -12.21
N GLU A 134 9.48 10.50 -11.85
CA GLU A 134 10.58 10.83 -12.75
C GLU A 134 10.63 9.84 -13.93
N ASP A 135 10.97 10.32 -15.12
CA ASP A 135 11.03 9.49 -16.34
C ASP A 135 11.99 8.30 -16.19
N ALA A 136 13.07 8.47 -15.43
CA ALA A 136 14.03 7.41 -15.13
C ALA A 136 13.41 6.28 -14.27
N ASP A 137 12.62 6.65 -13.26
CA ASP A 137 11.87 5.70 -12.43
C ASP A 137 10.81 4.99 -13.28
N LYS A 138 10.04 5.75 -14.07
CA LYS A 138 8.99 5.22 -14.94
C LYS A 138 9.52 4.22 -15.95
N SER A 139 10.62 4.56 -16.62
CA SER A 139 11.28 3.69 -17.60
C SER A 139 11.77 2.39 -16.96
N SER A 140 12.29 2.46 -15.73
CA SER A 140 12.76 1.29 -14.99
C SER A 140 11.63 0.39 -14.50
N LEU A 141 10.45 0.97 -14.25
CA LEU A 141 9.25 0.24 -13.82
C LEU A 141 8.42 -0.29 -14.99
N GLN A 142 8.58 0.27 -16.19
CA GLN A 142 7.85 -0.12 -17.41
C GLN A 142 7.84 -1.63 -17.68
N PRO A 143 8.95 -2.40 -17.51
CA PRO A 143 8.94 -3.84 -17.73
C PRO A 143 8.03 -4.62 -16.78
N PHE A 144 7.70 -4.05 -15.62
CA PHE A 144 6.79 -4.65 -14.63
C PHE A 144 5.34 -4.29 -14.90
N PHE A 145 5.06 -3.22 -15.66
CA PHE A 145 3.69 -2.77 -15.89
C PHE A 145 2.94 -3.70 -16.87
N LYS A 146 1.71 -4.06 -16.49
CA LYS A 146 0.77 -4.83 -17.30
C LYS A 146 -0.56 -4.09 -17.36
N LYS A 147 -1.03 -3.80 -18.57
CA LYS A 147 -2.36 -3.25 -18.79
C LYS A 147 -3.44 -4.25 -18.34
N ARG A 148 -4.50 -3.75 -17.71
CA ARG A 148 -5.71 -4.53 -17.36
C ARG A 148 -6.49 -4.99 -18.59
#